data_AF-A0A285UCJ4-F1
#
_entry.id   AF-A0A285UCJ4-F1
#
_cell.length_a   1.000
_cell.length_b   1.000
_cell.length_c   1.000
_cell.angle_alpha   90.00
_cell.angle_beta   90.00
_cell.angle_gamma   90.00
#
_symmetry.space_group_name_H-M   'P 1'
#
loop_
_entity.id
_entity.type
_entity.pdbx_description
1 polymer ?
#
loop_
_entity_poly.entity_id
_entity_poly.type
_entity_poly.pdbx_seq_one_letter_code
_entity_poly.pdbx_strand_id
1 'polypeptide(L)' 'MDPRLKQLLEMTSLYGTLAKYYEHIDPEKHMYFYQKHFMYEKQLVQMYWALHESEHYHR' A
#
# COMPACT_ATOMS: atom_id res chain seq x y z
N MET A 1 -7.72 3.89 -14.72
CA MET A 1 -6.86 3.48 -13.60
C MET A 1 -6.79 1.96 -13.60
N ASP A 2 -5.59 1.37 -13.58
CA ASP A 2 -5.45 -0.09 -13.55
C ASP A 2 -6.18 -0.68 -12.32
N PRO A 3 -7.07 -1.68 -12.47
CA PRO A 3 -7.82 -2.27 -11.36
C PRO A 3 -6.93 -2.81 -10.23
N ARG A 4 -5.74 -3.31 -10.56
CA ARG A 4 -4.76 -3.78 -9.56
C ARG A 4 -4.16 -2.61 -8.78
N LEU A 5 -3.93 -1.48 -9.44
CA LEU A 5 -3.46 -0.25 -8.77
C LEU A 5 -4.51 0.26 -7.78
N LYS A 6 -5.79 0.25 -8.18
CA LYS A 6 -6.91 0.61 -7.30
C LYS A 6 -6.96 -0.31 -6.08
N GLN A 7 -6.87 -1.62 -6.28
CA GLN A 7 -6.86 -2.60 -5.19
C GLN A 7 -5.69 -2.37 -4.22
N LEU A 8 -4.48 -2.12 -4.73
CA LEU A 8 -3.31 -1.85 -3.91
C LEU A 8 -3.48 -0.58 -3.06
N LEU A 9 -4.10 0.48 -3.61
CA LEU A 9 -4.43 1.69 -2.86
C LEU A 9 -5.44 1.42 -1.74
N GLU A 10 -6.50 0.67 -2.03
CA GLU A 10 -7.51 0.30 -1.04
C GLU A 10 -6.89 -0.50 0.12
N MET A 11 -6.07 -1.50 -0.19
CA MET A 11 -5.41 -2.33 0.83
C MET A 11 -4.37 -1.53 1.64
N THR A 12 -3.57 -0.70 0.98
CA THR A 12 -2.58 0.17 1.65
C THR A 12 -3.28 1.11 2.63
N SER A 13 -4.38 1.74 2.20
CA SER A 13 -5.19 2.64 3.03
C SER A 13 -5.84 1.92 4.22
N LEU A 14 -6.43 0.75 3.98
CA LEU A 14 -7.07 -0.07 5.03
C LEU A 14 -6.07 -0.43 6.12
N TYR A 15 -4.93 -1.02 5.77
CA TYR A 15 -3.96 -1.45 6.77
C TYR A 15 -3.24 -0.29 7.45
N GLY A 16 -3.02 0.83 6.76
CA GLY A 16 -2.49 2.04 7.40
C GLY A 16 -3.47 2.60 8.44
N THR A 17 -4.77 2.58 8.15
CA THR A 17 -5.82 2.99 9.09
C THR A 17 -5.88 2.07 10.30
N LEU A 18 -5.84 0.76 10.09
CA LEU A 18 -5.84 -0.23 11.19
C LEU A 18 -4.56 -0.13 12.05
N ALA A 19 -3.39 0.06 11.44
CA ALA A 19 -2.15 0.25 12.17
C ALA A 19 -2.22 1.47 13.10
N LYS A 20 -2.70 2.62 12.58
CA LYS A 20 -2.92 3.83 13.38
C LYS A 20 -3.94 3.63 14.50
N TYR A 21 -5.03 2.93 14.22
CA TYR A 21 -6.04 2.64 15.24
C TYR A 21 -5.44 1.90 16.44
N TYR A 22 -4.57 0.92 16.21
CA TYR A 22 -3.95 0.14 17.28
C TYR A 22 -2.68 0.76 17.88
N GLU A 23 -2.16 1.86 17.34
CA GLU A 23 -0.85 2.47 17.70
C GLU A 23 -0.68 2.74 19.21
N HIS A 24 -1.75 3.08 19.90
CA HIS A 24 -1.74 3.34 21.35
C HIS A 24 -2.61 2.37 22.16
N ILE A 25 -3.18 1.35 21.51
CA ILE A 25 -4.11 0.39 22.12
C ILE A 25 -3.43 -0.97 22.31
N ASP A 26 -2.77 -1.46 21.26
CA ASP A 26 -2.22 -2.80 21.22
C ASP A 26 -0.98 -2.82 20.30
N PRO A 27 0.24 -2.88 20.86
CA PRO A 27 1.47 -2.80 20.09
C PRO A 27 1.67 -4.00 19.16
N GLU A 28 1.17 -5.18 19.52
CA GLU A 28 1.27 -6.37 18.68
C GLU A 28 0.38 -6.24 17.44
N LYS A 29 -0.86 -5.77 17.62
CA LYS A 29 -1.76 -5.49 16.49
C LYS A 29 -1.26 -4.33 15.65
N HIS A 30 -0.74 -3.27 16.26
CA HIS A 30 -0.12 -2.17 15.52
C HIS A 30 0.98 -2.70 14.61
N MET A 31 1.92 -3.49 15.14
CA MET A 31 3.01 -4.06 14.37
C MET A 31 2.52 -4.99 13.25
N TYR A 32 1.54 -5.85 13.54
CA TYR A 32 0.94 -6.73 12.54
C TYR A 32 0.34 -5.97 11.35
N PHE A 33 -0.49 -4.95 11.62
CA PHE A 33 -1.10 -4.16 10.56
C PHE A 33 -0.10 -3.23 9.86
N TYR A 34 0.89 -2.72 10.59
CA TYR A 34 2.00 -1.95 10.01
C TYR A 34 2.79 -2.79 9.00
N GLN A 35 3.13 -4.04 9.33
CA GLN A 35 3.83 -4.94 8.42
C GLN A 35 3.01 -5.21 7.14
N LYS A 36 1.69 -5.40 7.28
CA LYS A 36 0.78 -5.54 6.12
C LYS A 36 0.74 -4.27 5.30
N HIS A 37 0.58 -3.11 5.92
CA HIS A 37 0.59 -1.80 5.27
C HIS A 37 1.88 -1.61 4.45
N PHE A 38 3.04 -1.84 5.06
CA PHE A 38 4.34 -1.75 4.40
C PHE A 38 4.47 -2.69 3.20
N MET A 39 3.97 -3.93 3.31
CA MET A 39 3.97 -4.89 2.20
C MET A 39 3.15 -4.40 1.00
N TYR A 40 1.95 -3.86 1.23
CA TYR A 40 1.09 -3.35 0.15
C TYR A 40 1.62 -2.02 -0.41
N GLU A 41 2.16 -1.15 0.43
CA GLU A 41 2.77 0.12 0.01
C GLU A 41 3.96 -0.13 -0.93
N LYS A 42 4.82 -1.12 -0.62
CA LYS A 42 5.92 -1.49 -1.50
C LYS A 42 5.43 -1.95 -2.89
N GLN A 43 4.39 -2.80 -2.94
CA GLN A 43 3.80 -3.25 -4.19
C GLN A 43 3.14 -2.10 -4.96
N LEU A 44 2.46 -1.19 -4.25
CA LEU A 44 1.84 0.01 -4.82
C LEU A 44 2.88 0.89 -5.50
N VAL A 45 3.98 1.21 -4.81
CA VAL A 45 5.07 2.04 -5.34
C VAL A 45 5.71 1.38 -6.56
N GLN A 46 6.02 0.08 -6.49
CA GLN A 46 6.57 -0.66 -7.63
C GLN A 46 5.64 -0.62 -8.84
N MET A 47 4.34 -0.83 -8.64
CA MET A 47 3.36 -0.83 -9.73
C MET A 47 3.17 0.57 -10.33
N TYR A 48 3.15 1.61 -9.49
CA TYR A 48 3.06 3.00 -9.96
C TYR A 48 4.22 3.33 -10.89
N TRP A 49 5.46 3.01 -10.49
CA TRP A 49 6.63 3.27 -11.32
C TRP A 49 6.65 2.43 -12.60
N ALA A 50 6.29 1.14 -12.53
CA ALA A 50 6.22 0.29 -13.71
C ALA A 50 5.23 0.82 -14.76
N LEU A 51 4.06 1.32 -14.31
CA LEU A 51 3.09 1.96 -15.21
C LEU A 51 3.65 3.26 -15.79
N HIS A 52 4.28 4.10 -14.97
CA HIS A 52 4.76 5.41 -15.42
C HIS A 52 5.98 5.32 -16.35
N GLU A 53 6.92 4.41 -16.08
CA GLU A 53 8.03 4.11 -16.98
C GLU A 53 7.52 3.57 -18.33
N SER A 54 6.49 2.71 -18.33
CA SER A 54 5.90 2.21 -19.59
C SER A 54 5.27 3.31 -20.45
N GLU A 55 4.70 4.36 -19.83
CA GLU A 55 4.15 5.53 -20.53
C GLU A 55 5.23 6.40 -21.17
N HIS A 56 6.44 6.43 -20.60
CA HIS A 56 7.57 7.20 -21.13
C HIS A 56 8.26 6.53 -22.33
N TYR A 57 8.23 5.19 -22.45
CA TYR A 57 8.81 4.48 -23.60
C TYR A 57 7.89 4.41 -24.83
N HIS A 58 6.61 4.80 -24.71
CA HIS A 58 5.63 4.81 -25.80
C HIS A 58 5.35 6.23 -26.35
N ARG A 59 6.23 7.20 -26.07
CA ARG A 59 6.21 8.55 -26.68
C ARG A 59 7.41 8.81 -27.56
#